data_AF-A0A3D1D3Y8-F1
#
_entry.id   AF-A0A3D1D3Y8-F1
#
_cell.length_a   1.000
_cell.length_b   1.000
_cell.length_c   1.000
_cell.angle_alpha   90.00
_cell.angle_beta   90.00
_cell.angle_gamma   90.00
#
_symmetry.space_group_name_H-M   'P 1'
#
loop_
_entity.id
_entity.type
_entity.pdbx_description
1 polymer ?
#
loop_
_entity_poly.entity_id
_entity_poly.type
_entity_poly.pdbx_seq_one_letter_code
_entity_poly.pdbx_strand_id
1 'polypeptide(L)'
;MKIKKYYIVAALASFALCGCGDIADTFSEWTEGGEKRYVGETENFQLKSGWDRLIASWDSPVDPAITKIKVKWTDDDAKSDSVMLDRNITSYNITGLKNSSYSVTLTAVSGEGKESLSSTLYARPYTEEHEVIQSFSRIISSYYFMNDRLVLKFLGWEDGMMNAVLKYTKENGEADSLVITKDMANGEDNELFEEYWEDCPYMLLPDAVDKTKPILLYRTGRVSGCEDVIHFPVFELTPDRTFSSDFKEILKKTYGLSSTALDADGNVKDEWADKVTSLSIDDDLTNFDDLLNFPKLKSVYLGKHRYLTDAGIKDASRGQLNVGEKLPSIFAVTTLHELNGLTIYRYNKHYQKLGSLDFIKDMGKPVMPDYKFYDLRKASVTVSPEDEDGYNSHPEYLVDNN
;
A
#
# COMPACT_ATOMS: atom_id res chain seq x y z
N MET A 1 39.08 -87.71 -40.77
CA MET A 1 38.33 -86.63 -40.08
C MET A 1 39.05 -86.21 -38.78
N LYS A 2 40.25 -85.59 -38.85
CA LYS A 2 41.03 -85.18 -37.65
C LYS A 2 41.72 -83.80 -37.73
N ILE A 3 41.55 -83.04 -38.83
CA ILE A 3 42.31 -81.79 -39.05
C ILE A 3 41.48 -80.50 -38.83
N LYS A 4 40.15 -80.58 -38.72
CA LYS A 4 39.28 -79.37 -38.59
C LYS A 4 39.12 -78.81 -37.16
N LYS A 5 39.54 -79.52 -36.10
CA LYS A 5 39.34 -79.06 -34.70
C LYS A 5 40.47 -78.17 -34.15
N TYR A 6 41.70 -78.26 -34.68
CA TYR A 6 42.83 -77.47 -34.16
C TYR A 6 42.86 -76.02 -34.66
N TYR A 7 42.38 -75.75 -35.87
CA TYR A 7 42.32 -74.39 -36.42
C TYR A 7 41.28 -73.51 -35.74
N ILE A 8 40.17 -74.08 -35.25
CA ILE A 8 39.13 -73.33 -34.54
C ILE A 8 39.61 -72.92 -33.14
N VAL A 9 40.38 -73.79 -32.46
CA VAL A 9 40.96 -73.48 -31.15
C VAL A 9 42.10 -72.46 -31.27
N ALA A 10 42.91 -72.54 -32.32
CA ALA A 10 43.96 -71.54 -32.59
C ALA A 10 43.39 -70.17 -33.03
N ALA A 11 42.27 -70.16 -33.76
CA ALA A 11 41.57 -68.92 -34.13
C ALA A 11 40.87 -68.26 -32.94
N LEU A 12 40.27 -69.04 -32.02
CA LEU A 12 39.68 -68.51 -30.78
C LEU A 12 40.73 -67.99 -29.79
N ALA A 13 41.92 -68.61 -29.71
CA ALA A 13 43.01 -68.12 -28.86
C ALA A 13 43.61 -66.80 -29.38
N SER A 14 43.58 -66.58 -30.70
CA SER A 14 44.09 -65.36 -31.33
C SER A 14 43.15 -64.15 -31.12
N PHE A 15 41.85 -64.38 -30.88
CA PHE A 15 40.89 -63.31 -30.54
C PHE A 15 40.91 -62.91 -29.06
N ALA A 16 41.54 -63.70 -28.19
CA ALA A 16 41.65 -63.39 -26.76
C ALA A 16 42.86 -62.49 -26.40
N LEU A 17 43.70 -62.14 -27.38
CA LEU A 17 44.89 -61.31 -27.19
C LEU A 17 44.72 -59.86 -27.68
N CYS A 18 43.56 -59.50 -28.24
CA CYS A 18 43.23 -58.11 -28.54
C CYS A 18 42.46 -57.49 -27.36
N GLY A 19 43.24 -57.03 -26.37
CA GLY A 19 42.99 -55.84 -25.56
C GLY A 19 41.65 -55.73 -24.82
N CYS A 20 41.67 -56.06 -23.52
CA CYS A 20 41.19 -55.06 -22.57
C CYS A 20 42.15 -53.87 -22.69
N GLY A 21 41.80 -52.88 -23.52
CA GLY A 21 42.32 -51.53 -23.28
C GLY A 21 41.84 -51.14 -21.89
N ASP A 22 42.75 -50.70 -21.03
CA ASP A 22 42.36 -50.13 -19.75
C ASP A 22 41.39 -48.98 -20.06
N ILE A 23 40.22 -48.95 -19.42
CA ILE A 23 39.24 -47.87 -19.66
C ILE A 23 39.93 -46.52 -19.40
N ALA A 24 40.91 -46.50 -18.49
CA ALA A 24 41.78 -45.37 -18.19
C ALA A 24 42.51 -44.80 -19.43
N ASP A 25 42.99 -45.64 -20.35
CA ASP A 25 43.67 -45.17 -21.56
C ASP A 25 42.69 -44.48 -22.53
N THR A 26 41.41 -44.87 -22.52
CA THR A 26 40.37 -44.25 -23.35
C THR A 26 40.01 -42.83 -22.88
N PHE A 27 40.23 -42.53 -21.60
CA PHE A 27 39.96 -41.23 -20.98
C PHE A 27 41.22 -40.40 -20.71
N SER A 28 42.41 -40.94 -21.01
CA SER A 28 43.70 -40.26 -20.80
C SER A 28 43.83 -38.97 -21.64
N GLU A 29 43.32 -38.98 -22.88
CA GLU A 29 43.25 -37.78 -23.75
C GLU A 29 42.29 -36.69 -23.22
N TRP A 30 41.38 -37.05 -22.29
CA TRP A 30 40.41 -36.13 -21.67
C TRP A 30 40.78 -35.78 -20.22
N THR A 31 41.87 -36.34 -19.69
CA THR A 31 42.35 -36.13 -18.32
C THR A 31 43.81 -35.66 -18.34
N GLU A 32 44.04 -34.45 -18.86
CA GLU A 32 45.33 -33.76 -18.72
C GLU A 32 45.69 -33.62 -17.23
N GLY A 33 46.46 -34.57 -16.68
CA GLY A 33 46.96 -34.56 -15.31
C GLY A 33 46.43 -35.64 -14.35
N GLY A 34 45.62 -36.61 -14.81
CA GLY A 34 45.11 -37.71 -13.97
C GLY A 34 43.84 -37.40 -13.16
N GLU A 35 43.42 -38.33 -12.29
CA GLU A 35 42.19 -38.23 -11.49
C GLU A 35 42.26 -37.06 -10.48
N LYS A 36 41.38 -36.06 -10.62
CA LYS A 36 41.23 -34.97 -9.64
C LYS A 36 40.46 -35.47 -8.42
N ARG A 37 41.13 -35.59 -7.28
CA ARG A 37 40.50 -35.86 -5.98
C ARG A 37 40.09 -34.56 -5.30
N TYR A 38 38.79 -34.39 -5.08
CA TYR A 38 38.23 -33.32 -4.27
C TYR A 38 38.23 -33.74 -2.79
N VAL A 39 38.32 -32.75 -1.89
CA VAL A 39 38.02 -32.97 -0.47
C VAL A 39 36.51 -33.05 -0.26
N GLY A 40 36.08 -33.61 0.87
CA GLY A 40 34.66 -33.78 1.17
C GLY A 40 33.87 -32.46 1.08
N GLU A 41 32.62 -32.53 0.61
CA GLU A 41 31.72 -31.38 0.58
C GLU A 41 30.95 -31.23 1.90
N THR A 42 30.38 -30.05 2.13
CA THR A 42 29.42 -29.80 3.21
C THR A 42 28.03 -30.25 2.80
N GLU A 43 27.32 -30.93 3.70
CA GLU A 43 25.95 -31.38 3.46
C GLU A 43 24.91 -30.39 4.00
N ASN A 44 23.66 -30.56 3.56
CA ASN A 44 22.49 -29.80 4.04
C ASN A 44 22.65 -28.27 4.00
N PHE A 45 23.29 -27.76 2.94
CA PHE A 45 23.36 -26.32 2.71
C PHE A 45 21.95 -25.76 2.52
N GLN A 46 21.60 -24.76 3.32
CA GLN A 46 20.35 -24.01 3.29
C GLN A 46 20.65 -22.53 3.24
N LEU A 47 19.76 -21.79 2.57
CA LEU A 47 19.83 -20.35 2.45
C LEU A 47 18.45 -19.77 2.73
N LYS A 48 18.37 -18.91 3.76
CA LYS A 48 17.13 -18.26 4.19
C LYS A 48 17.25 -16.76 4.06
N SER A 49 16.13 -16.11 3.74
CA SER A 49 16.05 -14.65 3.64
C SER A 49 15.74 -14.04 5.01
N GLY A 50 16.51 -13.02 5.39
CA GLY A 50 16.27 -12.20 6.57
C GLY A 50 16.11 -10.72 6.20
N TRP A 51 15.96 -9.88 7.22
CA TRP A 51 15.90 -8.44 7.05
C TRP A 51 17.32 -7.87 6.86
N ASP A 52 17.56 -7.26 5.70
CA ASP A 52 18.85 -6.75 5.23
C ASP A 52 19.99 -7.79 5.23
N ARG A 53 19.64 -9.08 5.16
CA ARG A 53 20.61 -10.17 5.22
C ARG A 53 20.14 -11.47 4.57
N LEU A 54 21.11 -12.32 4.25
CA LEU A 54 20.91 -13.73 3.96
C LEU A 54 21.56 -14.60 5.03
N ILE A 55 20.88 -15.68 5.41
CA ILE A 55 21.31 -16.61 6.45
C ILE A 55 21.68 -17.91 5.76
N ALA A 56 22.98 -18.17 5.63
CA ALA A 56 23.53 -19.40 5.10
C ALA A 56 23.78 -20.37 6.26
N SER A 57 23.35 -21.63 6.14
CA SER A 57 23.59 -22.67 7.14
C SER A 57 23.89 -24.02 6.51
N TRP A 58 24.76 -24.81 7.12
CA TRP A 58 25.20 -26.11 6.60
C TRP A 58 25.63 -27.03 7.74
N ASP A 59 25.75 -28.33 7.46
CA ASP A 59 26.25 -29.28 8.43
C ASP A 59 27.77 -29.22 8.56
N SER A 60 28.25 -29.51 9.78
CA SER A 60 29.69 -29.59 10.05
C SER A 60 30.36 -30.60 9.11
N PRO A 61 31.48 -30.25 8.46
CA PRO A 61 32.14 -31.15 7.54
C PRO A 61 32.63 -32.43 8.23
N VAL A 62 32.32 -33.59 7.65
CA VAL A 62 32.74 -34.89 8.18
C VAL A 62 34.23 -35.16 7.91
N ASP A 63 34.74 -34.72 6.75
CA ASP A 63 36.13 -34.97 6.32
C ASP A 63 37.15 -34.21 7.21
N PRO A 64 38.03 -34.90 7.97
CA PRO A 64 39.05 -34.30 8.82
C PRO A 64 40.04 -33.37 8.09
N ALA A 65 40.24 -33.52 6.78
CA ALA A 65 41.17 -32.69 6.01
C ALA A 65 40.71 -31.24 5.83
N ILE A 66 39.40 -30.98 6.01
CA ILE A 66 38.79 -29.66 5.87
C ILE A 66 39.14 -28.79 7.08
N THR A 67 39.68 -27.60 6.82
CA THR A 67 40.05 -26.64 7.88
C THR A 67 39.23 -25.37 7.83
N LYS A 68 38.71 -25.01 6.64
CA LYS A 68 37.95 -23.78 6.41
C LYS A 68 36.75 -24.01 5.50
N ILE A 69 35.77 -23.12 5.63
CA ILE A 69 34.60 -23.02 4.77
C ILE A 69 34.61 -21.68 4.07
N LYS A 70 34.51 -21.69 2.74
CA LYS A 70 34.40 -20.51 1.91
C LYS A 70 32.94 -20.27 1.57
N VAL A 71 32.43 -19.11 1.95
CA VAL A 71 31.10 -18.63 1.53
C VAL A 71 31.33 -17.48 0.57
N LYS A 72 30.89 -17.62 -0.68
CA LYS A 72 30.95 -16.57 -1.69
C LYS A 72 29.54 -16.18 -2.09
N TRP A 73 29.26 -14.89 -2.23
CA TRP A 73 27.99 -14.41 -2.78
C TRP A 73 28.23 -13.49 -3.96
N THR A 74 27.34 -13.55 -4.95
CA THR A 74 27.40 -12.75 -6.17
C THR A 74 26.03 -12.18 -6.48
N ASP A 75 25.93 -10.87 -6.73
CA ASP A 75 24.70 -10.19 -7.15
C ASP A 75 24.41 -10.35 -8.66
N ASP A 76 23.26 -9.86 -9.09
CA ASP A 76 22.83 -9.89 -10.50
C ASP A 76 23.77 -9.10 -11.45
N ASP A 77 24.52 -8.13 -10.92
CA ASP A 77 25.53 -7.35 -11.64
C ASP A 77 26.91 -8.06 -11.71
N ALA A 78 26.97 -9.33 -11.29
CA ALA A 78 28.20 -10.11 -11.17
C ALA A 78 29.26 -9.53 -10.20
N LYS A 79 28.86 -8.66 -9.26
CA LYS A 79 29.73 -8.23 -8.16
C LYS A 79 29.72 -9.32 -7.10
N SER A 80 30.91 -9.76 -6.71
CA SER A 80 31.05 -10.86 -5.75
C SER A 80 31.93 -10.48 -4.58
N ASP A 81 31.60 -11.04 -3.43
CA ASP A 81 32.40 -10.97 -2.22
C ASP A 81 32.40 -12.36 -1.54
N SER A 82 33.34 -12.60 -0.63
CA SER A 82 33.48 -13.89 0.02
C SER A 82 34.12 -13.79 1.39
N VAL A 83 33.79 -14.74 2.25
CA VAL A 83 34.41 -14.92 3.55
C VAL A 83 34.98 -16.33 3.70
N MET A 84 36.09 -16.44 4.43
CA MET A 84 36.68 -17.71 4.86
C MET A 84 36.39 -17.88 6.36
N LEU A 85 35.67 -18.93 6.71
CA LEU A 85 35.25 -19.27 8.06
C LEU A 85 36.00 -20.50 8.55
N ASP A 86 36.16 -20.64 9.85
CA ASP A 86 36.73 -21.85 10.45
C ASP A 86 35.77 -23.04 10.31
N ARG A 87 36.33 -24.26 10.27
CA ARG A 87 35.58 -25.51 10.09
C ARG A 87 34.38 -25.69 11.03
N ASN A 88 34.48 -25.21 12.27
CA ASN A 88 33.46 -25.39 13.30
C ASN A 88 32.25 -24.44 13.14
N ILE A 89 32.32 -23.49 12.22
CA ILE A 89 31.21 -22.60 11.89
C ILE A 89 30.24 -23.32 10.94
N THR A 90 28.97 -23.38 11.34
CA THR A 90 27.89 -24.03 10.59
C THR A 90 26.83 -23.06 10.08
N SER A 91 27.00 -21.76 10.33
CA SER A 91 26.12 -20.72 9.78
C SER A 91 26.83 -19.39 9.63
N TYR A 92 26.37 -18.57 8.68
CA TYR A 92 26.90 -17.25 8.44
C TYR A 92 25.80 -16.28 7.98
N ASN A 93 25.81 -15.08 8.57
CA ASN A 93 24.92 -13.99 8.19
C ASN A 93 25.63 -13.07 7.20
N ILE A 94 25.18 -13.09 5.96
CA ILE A 94 25.65 -12.18 4.91
C ILE A 94 24.83 -10.89 5.04
N THR A 95 25.48 -9.77 5.37
CA THR A 95 24.83 -8.48 5.66
C THR A 95 25.29 -7.41 4.67
N GLY A 96 24.64 -6.24 4.68
CA GLY A 96 24.99 -5.12 3.78
C GLY A 96 24.63 -5.40 2.32
N LEU A 97 23.62 -6.25 2.12
CA LEU A 97 23.13 -6.64 0.81
C LEU A 97 22.12 -5.62 0.28
N LYS A 98 22.06 -5.47 -1.04
CA LYS A 98 21.08 -4.62 -1.72
C LYS A 98 19.82 -5.41 -2.05
N ASN A 99 18.81 -4.72 -2.55
CA ASN A 99 17.60 -5.33 -3.07
C ASN A 99 17.83 -6.03 -4.44
N SER A 100 18.55 -7.15 -4.45
CA SER A 100 18.91 -7.93 -5.65
C SER A 100 18.89 -9.43 -5.35
N SER A 101 18.81 -10.27 -6.38
CA SER A 101 18.95 -11.72 -6.21
C SER A 101 20.43 -12.06 -6.07
N TYR A 102 20.76 -12.90 -5.10
CA TYR A 102 22.12 -13.35 -4.86
C TYR A 102 22.24 -14.85 -5.12
N SER A 103 23.32 -15.22 -5.79
CA SER A 103 23.84 -16.59 -5.77
C SER A 103 24.83 -16.72 -4.64
N VAL A 104 24.62 -17.68 -3.73
CA VAL A 104 25.51 -17.97 -2.61
C VAL A 104 26.10 -19.36 -2.82
N THR A 105 27.42 -19.40 -2.94
CA THR A 105 28.21 -20.60 -3.17
C THR A 105 28.99 -20.96 -1.92
N LEU A 106 28.82 -22.21 -1.47
CA LEU A 106 29.51 -22.82 -0.35
C LEU A 106 30.57 -23.81 -0.87
N THR A 107 31.79 -23.68 -0.39
CA THR A 107 32.91 -24.55 -0.77
C THR A 107 33.75 -24.90 0.46
N ALA A 108 34.00 -26.18 0.71
CA ALA A 108 34.91 -26.61 1.77
C ALA A 108 36.36 -26.53 1.30
N VAL A 109 37.27 -26.15 2.20
CA VAL A 109 38.69 -25.91 1.88
C VAL A 109 39.58 -26.69 2.84
N SER A 110 40.49 -27.49 2.29
CA SER A 110 41.46 -28.27 3.05
C SER A 110 42.59 -27.42 3.64
N GLY A 111 43.35 -27.98 4.59
CA GLY A 111 44.56 -27.32 5.12
C GLY A 111 45.63 -27.05 4.05
N GLU A 112 45.60 -27.78 2.93
CA GLU A 112 46.48 -27.58 1.77
C GLU A 112 45.89 -26.60 0.73
N GLY A 113 44.70 -26.03 0.99
CA GLY A 113 44.03 -25.12 0.07
C GLY A 113 43.27 -25.79 -1.08
N LYS A 114 43.03 -27.11 -1.03
CA LYS A 114 42.20 -27.81 -2.03
C LYS A 114 40.72 -27.58 -1.74
N GLU A 115 39.96 -27.23 -2.77
CA GLU A 115 38.52 -26.95 -2.68
C GLU A 115 37.70 -28.23 -2.95
N SER A 116 36.54 -28.35 -2.30
CA SER A 116 35.52 -29.38 -2.58
C SER A 116 34.71 -29.05 -3.84
N LEU A 117 33.78 -29.93 -4.21
CA LEU A 117 32.65 -29.54 -5.05
C LEU A 117 31.86 -28.42 -4.34
N SER A 118 31.33 -27.49 -5.12
CA SER A 118 30.65 -26.31 -4.60
C SER A 118 29.14 -26.48 -4.67
N SER A 119 28.45 -26.09 -3.59
CA SER A 119 26.98 -26.05 -3.55
C SER A 119 26.51 -24.61 -3.69
N THR A 120 25.59 -24.33 -4.60
CA THR A 120 25.10 -22.97 -4.87
C THR A 120 23.59 -22.90 -4.71
N LEU A 121 23.14 -21.94 -3.90
CA LEU A 121 21.73 -21.62 -3.68
C LEU A 121 21.47 -20.16 -4.03
N TYR A 122 20.20 -19.84 -4.28
CA TYR A 122 19.77 -18.50 -4.67
C TYR A 122 18.75 -17.98 -3.67
N ALA A 123 18.91 -16.72 -3.26
CA ALA A 123 17.95 -16.04 -2.41
C ALA A 123 18.04 -14.52 -2.59
N ARG A 124 16.98 -13.82 -2.20
CA ARG A 124 16.90 -12.36 -2.15
C ARG A 124 16.67 -11.93 -0.71
N PRO A 125 17.48 -11.02 -0.15
CA PRO A 125 17.21 -10.48 1.18
C PRO A 125 15.96 -9.61 1.15
N TYR A 126 15.23 -9.55 2.27
CA TYR A 126 14.19 -8.54 2.44
C TYR A 126 14.86 -7.21 2.76
N THR A 127 14.45 -6.16 2.06
CA THR A 127 14.95 -4.79 2.25
C THR A 127 13.76 -3.83 2.21
N GLU A 128 13.97 -2.56 2.56
CA GLU A 128 12.92 -1.54 2.46
C GLU A 128 12.34 -1.40 1.05
N GLU A 129 13.16 -1.64 0.02
CA GLU A 129 12.74 -1.57 -1.39
C GLU A 129 12.05 -2.85 -1.88
N HIS A 130 11.99 -3.90 -1.07
CA HIS A 130 11.35 -5.16 -1.45
C HIS A 130 9.83 -4.95 -1.56
N GLU A 131 9.22 -5.47 -2.62
CA GLU A 131 7.85 -5.12 -3.02
C GLU A 131 6.84 -5.49 -1.93
N VAL A 132 7.02 -6.67 -1.33
CA VAL A 132 6.21 -7.16 -0.20
C VAL A 132 6.30 -6.25 1.03
N ILE A 133 7.45 -5.61 1.25
CA ILE A 133 7.68 -4.69 2.38
C ILE A 133 7.01 -3.35 2.09
N GLN A 134 7.11 -2.86 0.85
CA GLN A 134 6.44 -1.63 0.41
C GLN A 134 4.91 -1.77 0.43
N SER A 135 4.38 -2.96 0.14
CA SER A 135 2.95 -3.24 0.20
C SER A 135 2.41 -3.51 1.60
N PHE A 136 3.29 -3.68 2.61
CA PHE A 136 2.87 -3.95 3.98
C PHE A 136 2.10 -2.75 4.53
N SER A 137 0.92 -3.00 5.11
CA SER A 137 -0.02 -1.96 5.51
C SER A 137 0.61 -0.96 6.48
N ARG A 138 0.26 0.30 6.28
CA ARG A 138 0.59 1.38 7.21
C ARG A 138 -0.35 1.44 8.41
N ILE A 139 -1.32 0.53 8.53
CA ILE A 139 -2.44 0.50 9.49
C ILE A 139 -3.35 1.74 9.46
N ILE A 140 -2.81 2.95 9.31
CA ILE A 140 -3.55 4.20 9.10
C ILE A 140 -3.70 4.41 7.58
N SER A 141 -4.96 4.45 7.11
CA SER A 141 -5.31 4.67 5.71
C SER A 141 -5.42 6.16 5.37
N SER A 142 -5.98 6.96 6.28
CA SER A 142 -6.05 8.43 6.17
C SER A 142 -6.13 9.05 7.56
N TYR A 143 -5.86 10.36 7.63
CA TYR A 143 -5.89 11.11 8.88
C TYR A 143 -6.23 12.57 8.60
N TYR A 144 -6.85 13.23 9.57
CA TYR A 144 -7.33 14.61 9.43
C TYR A 144 -6.95 15.43 10.66
N PHE A 145 -6.32 16.57 10.41
CA PHE A 145 -5.99 17.55 11.45
C PHE A 145 -7.09 18.61 11.53
N MET A 146 -7.85 18.60 12.62
CA MET A 146 -8.89 19.58 12.89
C MET A 146 -8.53 20.39 14.12
N ASN A 147 -8.18 21.67 13.93
CA ASN A 147 -7.63 22.49 15.00
C ASN A 147 -6.41 21.81 15.63
N ASP A 148 -6.46 21.51 16.92
CA ASP A 148 -5.51 20.78 17.75
C ASP A 148 -5.86 19.30 17.89
N ARG A 149 -6.85 18.78 17.17
CA ARG A 149 -7.31 17.38 17.25
C ARG A 149 -6.90 16.58 16.02
N LEU A 150 -6.66 15.29 16.23
CA LEU A 150 -6.26 14.34 15.19
C LEU A 150 -7.32 13.25 15.05
N VAL A 151 -7.85 13.10 13.85
CA VAL A 151 -8.69 11.97 13.46
C VAL A 151 -7.84 10.97 12.68
N LEU A 152 -8.00 9.68 12.99
CA LEU A 152 -7.35 8.57 12.32
C LEU A 152 -8.40 7.65 11.71
N LYS A 153 -8.17 7.26 10.46
CA LYS A 153 -8.88 6.15 9.81
C LYS A 153 -7.91 5.00 9.63
N PHE A 154 -8.28 3.81 10.06
CA PHE A 154 -7.48 2.61 9.91
C PHE A 154 -7.86 1.83 8.63
N LEU A 155 -6.93 1.02 8.13
CA LEU A 155 -7.17 0.08 7.03
C LEU A 155 -7.62 -1.30 7.52
N GLY A 156 -7.47 -1.57 8.83
CA GLY A 156 -7.59 -2.89 9.43
C GLY A 156 -6.23 -3.45 9.87
N TRP A 157 -6.27 -4.39 10.81
CA TRP A 157 -5.07 -5.10 11.28
C TRP A 157 -4.74 -6.27 10.34
N GLU A 158 -3.64 -6.15 9.59
CA GLU A 158 -3.21 -7.23 8.69
C GLU A 158 -2.48 -8.36 9.42
N ASP A 159 -2.51 -9.55 8.82
CA ASP A 159 -1.76 -10.70 9.31
C ASP A 159 -0.25 -10.44 9.24
N GLY A 160 0.44 -10.75 10.33
CA GLY A 160 1.87 -10.50 10.48
C GLY A 160 2.21 -9.16 11.12
N MET A 161 1.27 -8.22 11.26
CA MET A 161 1.49 -7.03 12.08
C MET A 161 1.61 -7.42 13.56
N MET A 162 2.69 -6.98 14.21
CA MET A 162 2.99 -7.32 15.61
C MET A 162 2.75 -6.15 16.55
N ASN A 163 3.21 -4.95 16.18
CA ASN A 163 2.99 -3.73 16.97
C ASN A 163 2.80 -2.52 16.04
N ALA A 164 1.95 -1.59 16.46
CA ALA A 164 1.81 -0.28 15.86
C ALA A 164 1.66 0.76 16.97
N VAL A 165 2.53 1.76 16.98
CA VAL A 165 2.55 2.82 18.00
C VAL A 165 2.68 4.17 17.33
N LEU A 166 1.68 5.03 17.55
CA LEU A 166 1.72 6.42 17.15
C LEU A 166 2.30 7.25 18.30
N LYS A 167 3.42 7.93 18.09
CA LYS A 167 4.02 8.84 19.06
C LYS A 167 3.74 10.28 18.66
N TYR A 168 3.34 11.09 19.64
CA TYR A 168 2.99 12.49 19.41
C TYR A 168 3.33 13.33 20.66
N THR A 169 3.29 14.65 20.49
CA THR A 169 3.38 15.60 21.61
C THR A 169 2.02 16.21 21.81
N LYS A 170 1.53 16.23 23.05
CA LYS A 170 0.27 16.91 23.41
C LYS A 170 0.44 18.42 23.31
N GLU A 171 -0.68 19.14 23.22
CA GLU A 171 -0.64 20.62 23.19
C GLU A 171 0.04 21.23 24.44
N ASN A 172 -0.02 20.55 25.59
CA ASN A 172 0.67 20.96 26.81
C ASN A 172 2.20 20.75 26.79
N GLY A 173 2.75 20.17 25.71
CA GLY A 173 4.17 19.86 25.51
C GLY A 173 4.62 18.49 26.04
N GLU A 174 3.73 17.69 26.63
CA GLU A 174 4.02 16.35 27.12
C GLU A 174 4.08 15.34 25.97
N ALA A 175 5.07 14.44 25.98
CA ALA A 175 5.15 13.38 24.99
C ALA A 175 4.24 12.22 25.39
N ASP A 176 3.48 11.69 24.43
CA ASP A 176 2.61 10.53 24.65
C ASP A 176 2.61 9.58 23.45
N SER A 177 1.95 8.43 23.60
CA SER A 177 1.85 7.41 22.59
C SER A 177 0.52 6.68 22.61
N LEU A 178 -0.04 6.45 21.42
CA LEU A 178 -1.18 5.57 21.22
C LEU A 178 -0.68 4.21 20.73
N VAL A 179 -0.90 3.16 21.52
CA VAL A 179 -0.76 1.77 21.06
C VAL A 179 -2.01 1.41 20.28
N ILE A 180 -1.87 1.20 18.97
CA ILE A 180 -2.99 0.80 18.13
C ILE A 180 -3.17 -0.71 18.32
N THR A 181 -4.36 -1.13 18.75
CA THR A 181 -4.72 -2.54 18.91
C THR A 181 -5.40 -3.07 17.65
N LYS A 182 -5.55 -4.40 17.56
CA LYS A 182 -6.31 -5.05 16.49
C LYS A 182 -7.77 -4.58 16.47
N ASP A 183 -8.40 -4.59 17.64
CA ASP A 183 -9.81 -4.26 17.82
C ASP A 183 -10.08 -2.79 17.44
N MET A 184 -9.20 -1.86 17.84
CA MET A 184 -9.23 -0.47 17.38
C MET A 184 -9.08 -0.33 15.87
N ALA A 185 -8.10 -1.03 15.28
CA ALA A 185 -7.80 -0.92 13.85
C ALA A 185 -8.88 -1.52 12.96
N ASN A 186 -9.58 -2.53 13.46
CA ASN A 186 -10.73 -3.16 12.81
C ASN A 186 -12.03 -2.38 13.04
N GLY A 187 -12.08 -1.52 14.06
CA GLY A 187 -13.25 -0.71 14.40
C GLY A 187 -14.19 -1.37 15.41
N GLU A 188 -13.74 -2.44 16.07
CA GLU A 188 -14.48 -3.20 17.09
C GLU A 188 -14.56 -2.42 18.43
N ASP A 189 -13.56 -1.58 18.72
CA ASP A 189 -13.47 -0.72 19.93
C ASP A 189 -13.92 0.73 19.66
N ASN A 190 -15.05 0.93 18.97
CA ASN A 190 -15.55 2.29 18.68
C ASN A 190 -16.84 2.60 19.46
N GLU A 191 -16.70 3.33 20.57
CA GLU A 191 -17.80 3.72 21.46
C GLU A 191 -18.94 4.47 20.74
N LEU A 192 -18.62 5.28 19.72
CA LEU A 192 -19.62 6.00 18.92
C LEU A 192 -20.53 5.07 18.12
N PHE A 193 -20.07 3.84 17.83
CA PHE A 193 -20.75 2.87 16.97
C PHE A 193 -21.22 1.59 17.67
N GLU A 194 -21.02 1.47 18.98
CA GLU A 194 -21.53 0.33 19.77
C GLU A 194 -23.05 0.12 19.57
N GLU A 195 -23.83 1.20 19.53
CA GLU A 195 -25.29 1.14 19.30
C GLU A 195 -25.64 0.67 17.88
N TYR A 196 -24.75 0.88 16.91
CA TYR A 196 -24.98 0.55 15.51
C TYR A 196 -24.68 -0.92 15.20
N TRP A 197 -23.99 -1.65 16.10
CA TRP A 197 -23.52 -3.03 15.87
C TRP A 197 -22.72 -3.16 14.56
N GLU A 198 -22.01 -2.09 14.18
CA GLU A 198 -21.23 -1.99 12.95
C GLU A 198 -19.81 -1.52 13.29
N ASP A 199 -18.79 -2.21 12.76
CA ASP A 199 -17.40 -1.85 13.00
C ASP A 199 -17.03 -0.58 12.23
N CYS A 200 -16.47 0.41 12.93
CA CYS A 200 -16.03 1.66 12.33
C CYS A 200 -14.55 1.92 12.67
N PRO A 201 -13.61 1.71 11.72
CA PRO A 201 -12.17 1.82 11.97
C PRO A 201 -11.71 3.28 11.97
N TYR A 202 -12.43 4.14 12.71
CA TYR A 202 -12.12 5.54 12.89
C TYR A 202 -11.89 5.83 14.37
N MET A 203 -10.96 6.73 14.66
CA MET A 203 -10.71 7.18 16.01
C MET A 203 -10.45 8.68 16.01
N LEU A 204 -11.12 9.39 16.91
CA LEU A 204 -10.71 10.72 17.33
C LEU A 204 -9.70 10.54 18.47
N LEU A 205 -8.47 11.02 18.29
CA LEU A 205 -7.47 10.96 19.35
C LEU A 205 -7.98 11.74 20.58
N PRO A 206 -7.95 11.14 21.78
CA PRO A 206 -8.51 11.78 22.98
C PRO A 206 -7.83 13.11 23.32
N ASP A 207 -6.52 13.17 23.15
CA ASP A 207 -5.71 14.33 23.48
C ASP A 207 -5.61 15.33 22.31
N ALA A 208 -5.44 16.60 22.66
CA ALA A 208 -5.00 17.65 21.74
C ALA A 208 -3.51 17.49 21.41
N VAL A 209 -3.12 17.70 20.15
CA VAL A 209 -1.78 17.49 19.61
C VAL A 209 -1.09 18.80 19.26
N ASP A 210 0.19 18.91 19.62
CA ASP A 210 1.09 19.97 19.15
C ASP A 210 1.57 19.64 17.72
N LYS A 211 0.93 20.26 16.74
CA LYS A 211 1.23 20.10 15.31
C LYS A 211 2.59 20.67 14.89
N THR A 212 3.29 21.40 15.76
CA THR A 212 4.66 21.87 15.49
C THR A 212 5.71 20.80 15.77
N LYS A 213 5.32 19.70 16.40
CA LYS A 213 6.14 18.53 16.66
C LYS A 213 5.77 17.39 15.71
N PRO A 214 6.74 16.54 15.34
CA PRO A 214 6.48 15.42 14.46
C PRO A 214 5.55 14.40 15.15
N ILE A 215 4.61 13.86 14.37
CA ILE A 215 3.72 12.77 14.77
C ILE A 215 4.15 11.52 13.99
N LEU A 216 4.69 10.54 14.70
CA LEU A 216 5.47 9.46 14.12
C LEU A 216 4.81 8.10 14.39
N LEU A 217 4.54 7.35 13.33
CA LEU A 217 4.03 6.00 13.39
C LEU A 217 5.18 4.99 13.29
N TYR A 218 5.34 4.20 14.34
CA TYR A 218 6.27 3.08 14.42
C TYR A 218 5.52 1.76 14.25
N ARG A 219 6.05 0.87 13.42
CA ARG A 219 5.44 -0.45 13.17
C ARG A 219 6.50 -1.54 13.17
N THR A 220 6.11 -2.71 13.68
CA THR A 220 6.90 -3.94 13.55
C THR A 220 6.00 -5.08 13.10
N GLY A 221 6.53 -5.98 12.30
CA GLY A 221 5.78 -7.12 11.82
C GLY A 221 6.64 -8.24 11.25
N ARG A 222 5.98 -9.28 10.77
CA ARG A 222 6.58 -10.43 10.10
C ARG A 222 5.99 -10.59 8.71
N VAL A 223 6.86 -10.92 7.78
CA VAL A 223 6.49 -11.20 6.40
C VAL A 223 6.86 -12.65 6.09
N SER A 224 6.00 -13.34 5.34
CA SER A 224 6.22 -14.73 4.97
C SER A 224 7.57 -14.92 4.28
N GLY A 225 8.36 -15.89 4.72
CA GLY A 225 9.70 -16.17 4.19
C GLY A 225 10.82 -15.27 4.71
N CYS A 226 10.52 -14.26 5.54
CA CYS A 226 11.53 -13.52 6.30
C CYS A 226 11.67 -14.16 7.69
N GLU A 227 12.89 -14.52 8.07
CA GLU A 227 13.16 -15.11 9.40
C GLU A 227 13.11 -14.05 10.52
N ASP A 228 13.25 -12.78 10.18
CA ASP A 228 13.40 -11.68 11.12
C ASP A 228 12.09 -10.92 11.36
N VAL A 229 12.00 -10.28 12.53
CA VAL A 229 11.00 -9.23 12.77
C VAL A 229 11.47 -7.97 12.04
N ILE A 230 10.60 -7.43 11.20
CA ILE A 230 10.89 -6.25 10.40
C ILE A 230 10.49 -5.01 11.20
N HIS A 231 11.42 -4.06 11.27
CA HIS A 231 11.16 -2.71 11.75
C HIS A 231 10.87 -1.83 10.54
N PHE A 232 9.59 -1.55 10.31
CA PHE A 232 9.20 -0.78 9.13
C PHE A 232 9.67 0.67 9.22
N PRO A 233 9.89 1.33 8.07
CA PRO A 233 10.20 2.75 8.04
C PRO A 233 9.18 3.58 8.82
N VAL A 234 9.69 4.52 9.61
CA VAL A 234 8.88 5.44 10.39
C VAL A 234 8.07 6.30 9.44
N PHE A 235 6.75 6.35 9.65
CA PHE A 235 5.87 7.18 8.84
C PHE A 235 5.45 8.43 9.63
N GLU A 236 5.72 9.60 9.07
CA GLU A 236 5.33 10.88 9.66
C GLU A 236 3.96 11.32 9.12
N LEU A 237 3.05 11.67 10.03
CA LEU A 237 1.76 12.27 9.67
C LEU A 237 1.96 13.78 9.52
N THR A 238 1.76 14.30 8.31
CA THR A 238 1.94 15.72 8.01
C THR A 238 0.59 16.45 8.04
N PRO A 239 0.51 17.73 8.42
CA PRO A 239 -0.76 18.47 8.48
C PRO A 239 -1.34 18.83 7.11
N ASP A 240 -0.84 18.23 6.02
CA ASP A 240 -1.28 18.50 4.66
C ASP A 240 -2.69 17.98 4.44
N ARG A 241 -3.56 18.82 3.86
CA ARG A 241 -4.94 18.44 3.55
C ARG A 241 -5.00 17.70 2.24
N THR A 242 -5.73 16.60 2.24
CA THR A 242 -6.12 15.90 1.03
C THR A 242 -7.63 15.94 0.90
N PHE A 243 -8.10 16.09 -0.34
CA PHE A 243 -9.52 16.12 -0.65
C PHE A 243 -9.84 15.08 -1.71
N SER A 244 -10.97 14.40 -1.54
CA SER A 244 -11.49 13.41 -2.49
C SER A 244 -11.84 14.04 -3.84
N SER A 245 -11.82 13.23 -4.89
CA SER A 245 -12.11 13.69 -6.26
C SER A 245 -13.55 14.15 -6.44
N ASP A 246 -14.51 13.43 -5.86
CA ASP A 246 -15.94 13.78 -5.88
C ASP A 246 -16.20 15.08 -5.10
N PHE A 247 -15.57 15.29 -3.94
CA PHE A 247 -15.70 16.55 -3.23
C PHE A 247 -15.09 17.74 -4.00
N LYS A 248 -13.90 17.55 -4.61
CA LYS A 248 -13.31 18.56 -5.51
C LYS A 248 -14.24 18.89 -6.68
N GLU A 249 -14.93 17.91 -7.25
CA GLU A 249 -15.90 18.11 -8.32
C GLU A 249 -17.11 18.95 -7.86
N ILE A 250 -17.64 18.72 -6.66
CA ILE A 250 -18.71 19.53 -6.07
C ILE A 250 -18.26 20.98 -5.89
N LEU A 251 -17.06 21.19 -5.34
CA LEU A 251 -16.51 22.53 -5.17
C LEU A 251 -16.30 23.21 -6.53
N LYS A 252 -15.87 22.46 -7.56
CA LYS A 252 -15.69 22.98 -8.91
C LYS A 252 -17.02 23.40 -9.53
N LYS A 253 -18.09 22.60 -9.38
CA LYS A 253 -19.44 22.95 -9.83
C LYS A 253 -19.98 24.19 -9.10
N THR A 254 -19.66 24.32 -7.81
CA THR A 254 -20.21 25.37 -6.94
C THR A 254 -19.47 26.71 -7.08
N TYR A 255 -18.14 26.69 -7.13
CA TYR A 255 -17.30 27.89 -7.07
C TYR A 255 -16.53 28.17 -8.36
N GLY A 256 -16.39 27.18 -9.25
CA GLY A 256 -15.57 27.28 -10.47
C GLY A 256 -14.07 27.04 -10.22
N LEU A 257 -13.33 26.76 -11.30
CA LEU A 257 -11.86 26.67 -11.30
C LEU A 257 -11.24 28.05 -11.12
N SER A 258 -10.03 28.10 -10.55
CA SER A 258 -9.33 29.37 -10.26
C SER A 258 -10.13 30.35 -9.40
N SER A 259 -11.06 29.83 -8.59
CA SER A 259 -11.90 30.61 -7.69
C SER A 259 -11.18 30.91 -6.37
N THR A 260 -11.88 31.51 -5.41
CA THR A 260 -11.35 31.64 -4.05
C THR A 260 -11.19 30.28 -3.36
N ALA A 261 -11.99 29.27 -3.75
CA ALA A 261 -11.95 27.93 -3.17
C ALA A 261 -10.92 27.02 -3.84
N LEU A 262 -10.76 27.12 -5.16
CA LEU A 262 -9.93 26.22 -5.97
C LEU A 262 -8.82 26.96 -6.71
N ASP A 263 -7.65 26.32 -6.86
CA ASP A 263 -6.59 26.79 -7.76
C ASP A 263 -6.87 26.45 -9.23
N ALA A 264 -5.88 26.68 -10.10
CA ALA A 264 -5.98 26.39 -11.54
C ALA A 264 -6.02 24.89 -11.84
N ASP A 265 -5.42 24.07 -10.97
CA ASP A 265 -5.33 22.62 -11.09
C ASP A 265 -6.55 21.91 -10.44
N GLY A 266 -7.43 22.68 -9.79
CA GLY A 266 -8.63 22.16 -9.12
C GLY A 266 -8.35 21.63 -7.71
N ASN A 267 -7.25 22.01 -7.08
CA ASN A 267 -6.99 21.73 -5.67
C ASN A 267 -7.65 22.78 -4.78
N VAL A 268 -8.11 22.34 -3.61
CA VAL A 268 -8.70 23.21 -2.60
C VAL A 268 -7.61 24.02 -1.92
N LYS A 269 -7.81 25.34 -1.83
CA LYS A 269 -6.85 26.24 -1.17
C LYS A 269 -7.02 26.18 0.34
N ASP A 270 -5.93 25.95 1.07
CA ASP A 270 -5.95 25.88 2.54
C ASP A 270 -6.48 27.16 3.19
N GLU A 271 -6.07 28.33 2.68
CA GLU A 271 -6.54 29.62 3.19
C GLU A 271 -8.06 29.80 3.10
N TRP A 272 -8.70 29.14 2.13
CA TRP A 272 -10.15 29.15 1.99
C TRP A 272 -10.77 28.17 2.97
N ALA A 273 -10.29 26.92 3.01
CA ALA A 273 -10.77 25.91 3.94
C ALA A 273 -10.70 26.37 5.41
N ASP A 274 -9.66 27.12 5.79
CA ASP A 274 -9.46 27.72 7.13
C ASP A 274 -10.49 28.79 7.53
N LYS A 275 -11.22 29.33 6.56
CA LYS A 275 -12.19 30.43 6.75
C LYS A 275 -13.63 29.97 6.59
N VAL A 276 -13.88 28.84 5.93
CA VAL A 276 -15.22 28.33 5.69
C VAL A 276 -15.91 28.00 7.01
N THR A 277 -17.03 28.68 7.26
CA THR A 277 -17.91 28.40 8.40
C THR A 277 -19.18 27.66 8.00
N SER A 278 -19.52 27.69 6.72
CA SER A 278 -20.69 27.02 6.18
C SER A 278 -20.47 26.51 4.76
N LEU A 279 -21.00 25.32 4.46
CA LEU A 279 -20.91 24.71 3.14
C LEU A 279 -22.29 24.20 2.69
N SER A 280 -22.56 24.27 1.38
CA SER A 280 -23.69 23.56 0.76
C SER A 280 -23.19 22.39 -0.04
N ILE A 281 -23.85 21.24 0.09
CA ILE A 281 -23.59 20.02 -0.69
C ILE A 281 -24.89 19.64 -1.39
N ASP A 282 -24.87 19.67 -2.72
CA ASP A 282 -26.04 19.48 -3.58
C ASP A 282 -25.78 18.39 -4.65
N ASP A 283 -24.86 17.47 -4.37
CA ASP A 283 -24.52 16.32 -5.21
C ASP A 283 -24.24 15.06 -4.38
N ASP A 284 -24.21 13.90 -5.03
CA ASP A 284 -23.84 12.65 -4.37
C ASP A 284 -22.36 12.68 -3.93
N LEU A 285 -22.07 12.06 -2.79
CA LEU A 285 -20.71 11.93 -2.26
C LEU A 285 -20.44 10.50 -1.79
N THR A 286 -19.17 10.11 -1.82
CA THR A 286 -18.72 8.84 -1.26
C THR A 286 -18.91 8.83 0.26
N ASN A 287 -18.37 9.83 0.95
CA ASN A 287 -18.53 10.04 2.39
C ASN A 287 -18.35 11.53 2.75
N PHE A 288 -18.42 11.86 4.03
CA PHE A 288 -18.22 13.21 4.54
C PHE A 288 -16.85 13.44 5.20
N ASP A 289 -15.85 12.58 4.95
CA ASP A 289 -14.52 12.73 5.55
C ASP A 289 -13.88 14.08 5.21
N ASP A 290 -14.08 14.58 3.98
CA ASP A 290 -13.57 15.88 3.53
C ASP A 290 -14.03 17.06 4.40
N LEU A 291 -15.15 16.92 5.11
CA LEU A 291 -15.62 17.96 6.03
C LEU A 291 -14.67 18.16 7.22
N LEU A 292 -13.90 17.13 7.58
CA LEU A 292 -12.92 17.18 8.66
C LEU A 292 -11.75 18.14 8.36
N ASN A 293 -11.55 18.49 7.09
CA ASN A 293 -10.53 19.46 6.67
C ASN A 293 -10.94 20.93 6.91
N PHE A 294 -12.15 21.20 7.41
CA PHE A 294 -12.65 22.56 7.61
C PHE A 294 -12.71 22.93 9.11
N PRO A 295 -11.65 23.51 9.69
CA PRO A 295 -11.51 23.68 11.13
C PRO A 295 -12.55 24.61 11.78
N LYS A 296 -13.25 25.44 10.99
CA LYS A 296 -14.26 26.39 11.48
C LYS A 296 -15.68 26.09 11.00
N LEU A 297 -15.90 24.93 10.39
CA LEU A 297 -17.19 24.56 9.82
C LEU A 297 -18.23 24.37 10.94
N LYS A 298 -19.31 25.15 10.87
CA LYS A 298 -20.42 25.15 11.84
C LYS A 298 -21.76 24.80 11.23
N SER A 299 -21.91 24.90 9.90
CA SER A 299 -23.18 24.63 9.25
C SER A 299 -23.00 23.96 7.89
N VAL A 300 -23.69 22.84 7.68
CA VAL A 300 -23.72 22.16 6.38
C VAL A 300 -25.15 22.12 5.89
N TYR A 301 -25.38 22.59 4.66
CA TYR A 301 -26.67 22.59 4.01
C TYR A 301 -26.71 21.47 2.97
N LEU A 302 -27.57 20.48 3.17
CA LEU A 302 -27.67 19.30 2.33
C LEU A 302 -28.87 19.42 1.38
N GLY A 303 -28.60 19.53 0.08
CA GLY A 303 -29.61 19.61 -0.98
C GLY A 303 -30.42 20.92 -1.00
N LYS A 304 -29.86 22.00 -0.44
CA LYS A 304 -30.50 23.33 -0.38
C LYS A 304 -30.86 23.90 -1.75
N HIS A 305 -30.07 23.59 -2.78
CA HIS A 305 -30.26 24.09 -4.14
C HIS A 305 -30.93 23.04 -5.06
N ARG A 306 -31.52 21.99 -4.49
CA ARG A 306 -32.25 20.94 -5.21
C ARG A 306 -33.75 21.19 -5.22
N TYR A 307 -34.24 21.83 -6.27
CA TYR A 307 -35.66 22.16 -6.44
C TYR A 307 -36.39 21.01 -7.13
N LEU A 308 -37.13 20.22 -6.34
CA LEU A 308 -37.85 19.04 -6.84
C LEU A 308 -39.35 19.27 -6.85
N THR A 309 -40.03 18.60 -7.80
CA THR A 309 -41.49 18.42 -7.75
C THR A 309 -41.86 17.45 -6.63
N ASP A 310 -43.12 17.45 -6.21
CA ASP A 310 -43.58 16.53 -5.16
C ASP A 310 -43.44 15.05 -5.59
N ALA A 311 -43.51 14.78 -6.90
CA ALA A 311 -43.19 13.47 -7.47
C ALA A 311 -41.70 13.13 -7.30
N GLY A 312 -40.79 14.09 -7.59
CA GLY A 312 -39.36 13.91 -7.38
C GLY A 312 -38.98 13.70 -5.91
N ILE A 313 -39.64 14.40 -4.97
CA ILE A 313 -39.42 14.18 -3.52
C ILE A 313 -39.83 12.77 -3.09
N LYS A 314 -40.83 12.17 -3.75
CA LYS A 314 -41.29 10.80 -3.47
C LYS A 314 -40.44 9.73 -4.16
N ASP A 315 -39.69 10.09 -5.20
CA ASP A 315 -38.79 9.18 -5.90
C ASP A 315 -37.47 9.05 -5.13
N ALA A 316 -37.38 8.01 -4.30
CA ALA A 316 -36.19 7.69 -3.52
C ALA A 316 -35.00 7.24 -4.40
N SER A 317 -35.24 6.81 -5.65
CA SER A 317 -34.21 6.25 -6.53
C SER A 317 -33.48 7.30 -7.34
N ARG A 318 -34.18 8.36 -7.78
CA ARG A 318 -33.63 9.40 -8.67
C ARG A 318 -33.75 10.80 -8.11
N GLY A 319 -34.70 11.02 -7.23
CA GLY A 319 -34.99 12.34 -6.68
C GLY A 319 -34.10 12.71 -5.51
N GLN A 320 -33.48 11.74 -4.83
CA GLN A 320 -32.72 11.99 -3.61
C GLN A 320 -31.22 11.83 -3.82
N LEU A 321 -30.46 12.85 -3.44
CA LEU A 321 -29.02 12.76 -3.22
C LEU A 321 -28.72 11.83 -2.05
N ASN A 322 -27.59 11.14 -2.13
CA ASN A 322 -27.13 10.12 -1.21
C ASN A 322 -25.67 10.31 -0.83
N VAL A 323 -25.30 9.67 0.26
CA VAL A 323 -23.91 9.41 0.61
C VAL A 323 -23.63 7.91 0.40
N GLY A 324 -22.47 7.56 -0.13
CA GLY A 324 -22.08 6.18 -0.40
C GLY A 324 -21.98 5.37 0.88
N GLU A 325 -21.05 5.78 1.75
CA GLU A 325 -20.65 5.12 2.97
C GLU A 325 -21.30 5.80 4.19
N LYS A 326 -22.09 5.03 4.95
CA LYS A 326 -22.85 5.54 6.09
C LYS A 326 -21.95 5.87 7.30
N LEU A 327 -21.18 4.89 7.78
CA LEU A 327 -20.43 5.04 9.04
C LEU A 327 -19.35 6.13 8.99
N PRO A 328 -18.48 6.20 7.96
CA PRO A 328 -17.54 7.31 7.80
C PRO A 328 -18.23 8.68 7.87
N SER A 329 -19.38 8.78 7.20
CA SER A 329 -20.15 10.01 7.15
C SER A 329 -20.74 10.41 8.49
N ILE A 330 -21.28 9.44 9.25
CA ILE A 330 -21.76 9.66 10.62
C ILE A 330 -20.60 10.06 11.53
N PHE A 331 -19.47 9.35 11.47
CA PHE A 331 -18.29 9.65 12.28
C PHE A 331 -17.81 11.09 12.04
N ALA A 332 -17.66 11.48 10.78
CA ALA A 332 -17.17 12.80 10.41
C ALA A 332 -18.07 13.92 10.93
N VAL A 333 -19.40 13.80 10.74
CA VAL A 333 -20.34 14.85 11.17
C VAL A 333 -20.54 14.88 12.68
N THR A 334 -20.50 13.74 13.37
CA THR A 334 -20.55 13.67 14.84
C THR A 334 -19.29 14.27 15.45
N THR A 335 -18.11 13.94 14.92
CA THR A 335 -16.84 14.54 15.34
C THR A 335 -16.85 16.07 15.17
N LEU A 336 -17.33 16.56 14.03
CA LEU A 336 -17.50 18.00 13.80
C LEU A 336 -18.53 18.64 14.73
N HIS A 337 -19.59 17.91 15.08
CA HIS A 337 -20.57 18.39 16.05
C HIS A 337 -19.94 18.57 17.43
N GLU A 338 -19.22 17.56 17.92
CA GLU A 338 -18.54 17.59 19.22
C GLU A 338 -17.47 18.70 19.28
N LEU A 339 -16.67 18.86 18.23
CA LEU A 339 -15.54 19.79 18.23
C LEU A 339 -15.93 21.24 17.88
N ASN A 340 -16.86 21.44 16.94
CA ASN A 340 -17.19 22.76 16.41
C ASN A 340 -18.65 23.21 16.62
N GLY A 341 -19.50 22.34 17.19
CA GLY A 341 -20.94 22.60 17.29
C GLY A 341 -21.65 22.59 15.94
N LEU A 342 -21.20 21.73 15.00
CA LEU A 342 -21.80 21.58 13.68
C LEU A 342 -23.33 21.38 13.76
N THR A 343 -24.07 22.08 12.92
CA THR A 343 -25.49 21.81 12.64
C THR A 343 -25.68 21.48 11.17
N ILE A 344 -26.43 20.42 10.87
CA ILE A 344 -26.79 20.04 9.51
C ILE A 344 -28.21 20.51 9.21
N TYR A 345 -28.40 21.13 8.04
CA TYR A 345 -29.69 21.56 7.54
C TYR A 345 -30.03 20.75 6.30
N ARG A 346 -30.91 19.76 6.46
CA ARG A 346 -31.26 18.78 5.43
C ARG A 346 -32.54 19.18 4.73
N TYR A 347 -32.47 19.36 3.42
CA TYR A 347 -33.62 19.69 2.58
C TYR A 347 -34.18 18.45 1.89
N ASN A 348 -35.48 18.50 1.58
CA ASN A 348 -36.25 17.39 1.02
C ASN A 348 -36.05 16.10 1.84
N LYS A 349 -35.73 14.99 1.18
CA LYS A 349 -35.39 13.70 1.77
C LYS A 349 -34.00 13.27 1.31
N HIS A 350 -33.07 14.22 1.16
CA HIS A 350 -31.70 13.92 0.78
C HIS A 350 -30.94 13.24 1.93
N TYR A 351 -29.89 12.48 1.62
CA TYR A 351 -28.93 11.87 2.57
C TYR A 351 -29.58 11.14 3.76
N GLN A 352 -30.67 10.39 3.51
CA GLN A 352 -31.40 9.67 4.58
C GLN A 352 -30.55 8.61 5.28
N LYS A 353 -29.47 8.13 4.64
CA LYS A 353 -28.53 7.17 5.26
C LYS A 353 -27.88 7.70 6.54
N LEU A 354 -27.79 9.02 6.73
CA LEU A 354 -27.32 9.61 7.99
C LEU A 354 -28.26 9.35 9.17
N GLY A 355 -29.50 8.91 8.92
CA GLY A 355 -30.50 8.71 9.95
C GLY A 355 -30.97 10.02 10.59
N SER A 356 -31.19 9.96 11.90
CA SER A 356 -31.81 11.01 12.72
C SER A 356 -30.88 11.40 13.88
N LEU A 357 -29.75 12.02 13.55
CA LEU A 357 -28.88 12.65 14.55
C LEU A 357 -29.54 13.94 15.07
N ASP A 358 -29.38 14.24 16.35
CA ASP A 358 -30.03 15.36 17.04
C ASP A 358 -29.63 16.75 16.49
N PHE A 359 -28.44 16.86 15.91
CA PHE A 359 -27.96 18.07 15.24
C PHE A 359 -28.32 18.15 13.74
N ILE A 360 -29.11 17.20 13.21
CA ILE A 360 -29.69 17.28 11.85
C ILE A 360 -31.09 17.92 11.95
N LYS A 361 -31.26 19.04 11.24
CA LYS A 361 -32.53 19.76 11.13
C LYS A 361 -33.13 19.56 9.74
N ASP A 362 -34.28 18.89 9.69
CA ASP A 362 -35.06 18.75 8.45
C ASP A 362 -35.81 20.04 8.12
N MET A 363 -35.42 20.68 7.02
CA MET A 363 -35.93 21.99 6.60
C MET A 363 -37.13 21.90 5.63
N GLY A 364 -37.48 20.70 5.18
CA GLY A 364 -38.50 20.48 4.18
C GLY A 364 -38.05 20.93 2.78
N LYS A 365 -39.01 21.37 1.95
CA LYS A 365 -38.76 21.73 0.55
C LYS A 365 -37.98 23.05 0.45
N PRO A 366 -36.90 23.14 -0.34
CA PRO A 366 -36.22 24.40 -0.54
C PRO A 366 -37.09 25.37 -1.33
N VAL A 367 -37.01 26.65 -0.97
CA VAL A 367 -37.74 27.72 -1.67
C VAL A 367 -36.92 28.16 -2.87
N MET A 368 -37.53 28.11 -4.06
CA MET A 368 -36.90 28.59 -5.29
C MET A 368 -36.64 30.10 -5.16
N PRO A 369 -35.40 30.58 -5.42
CA PRO A 369 -35.10 31.99 -5.43
C PRO A 369 -35.94 32.72 -6.47
N ASP A 370 -36.31 33.97 -6.18
CA ASP A 370 -36.89 34.85 -7.17
C ASP A 370 -35.78 35.30 -8.14
N TYR A 371 -35.78 34.73 -9.35
CA TYR A 371 -34.82 35.09 -10.38
C TYR A 371 -35.38 36.21 -11.24
N LYS A 372 -34.61 37.30 -11.36
CA LYS A 372 -34.86 38.31 -12.38
C LYS A 372 -34.28 37.82 -13.70
N PHE A 373 -35.12 37.15 -14.48
CA PHE A 373 -34.74 36.72 -15.83
C PHE A 373 -34.55 37.93 -16.74
N TYR A 374 -33.57 37.85 -17.64
CA TYR A 374 -33.42 38.82 -18.71
C TYR A 374 -34.59 38.69 -19.69
N ASP A 375 -35.12 39.82 -20.14
CA ASP A 375 -36.14 39.83 -21.19
C ASP A 375 -35.48 39.58 -22.54
N LEU A 376 -35.56 38.34 -23.01
CA LEU A 376 -34.96 37.90 -24.27
C LEU A 376 -35.87 38.06 -25.49
N ARG A 377 -37.08 38.63 -25.35
CA ARG A 377 -38.04 38.80 -26.47
C ARG A 377 -37.52 39.66 -27.64
N LYS A 378 -36.44 40.42 -27.43
CA LYS A 378 -35.77 41.24 -28.45
C LYS A 378 -34.34 40.78 -28.73
N ALA A 379 -33.92 39.64 -28.19
CA ALA A 379 -32.58 39.12 -28.41
C ALA A 379 -32.45 38.53 -29.82
N SER A 380 -31.27 38.69 -30.43
CA SER A 380 -30.88 38.00 -31.66
C SER A 380 -29.84 36.94 -31.33
N VAL A 381 -30.01 35.72 -31.83
CA VAL A 381 -29.08 34.61 -31.63
C VAL A 381 -28.23 34.43 -32.89
N THR A 382 -26.90 34.33 -32.73
CA THR A 382 -25.94 34.12 -33.82
C THR A 382 -24.96 33.02 -33.43
N VAL A 383 -24.63 32.10 -34.34
CA VAL A 383 -23.68 30.99 -34.11
C VAL A 383 -22.33 31.32 -34.73
N SER A 384 -21.24 31.05 -34.01
CA SER A 384 -19.87 31.18 -34.53
C SER A 384 -18.96 30.10 -33.92
N PRO A 385 -18.27 29.28 -34.72
CA PRO A 385 -18.31 29.24 -36.20
C PRO A 385 -19.70 28.83 -36.71
N GLU A 386 -20.03 29.18 -37.95
CA GLU A 386 -21.28 28.75 -38.59
C GLU A 386 -21.37 27.21 -38.59
N ASP A 387 -22.57 26.66 -38.39
CA ASP A 387 -22.81 25.22 -38.49
C ASP A 387 -22.42 24.73 -39.89
N GLU A 388 -21.93 23.48 -39.98
CA GLU A 388 -21.61 22.87 -41.28
C GLU A 388 -22.83 22.87 -42.22
N ASP A 389 -22.59 23.03 -43.53
CA ASP A 389 -23.64 23.18 -44.54
C ASP A 389 -24.75 22.12 -44.39
N GLY A 390 -25.94 22.59 -44.00
CA GLY A 390 -27.16 21.78 -43.88
C GLY A 390 -27.54 21.37 -42.46
N TYR A 391 -26.70 21.61 -41.45
CA TYR A 391 -27.04 21.42 -40.04
C TYR A 391 -27.52 22.75 -39.43
N ASN A 392 -28.61 22.72 -38.66
CA ASN A 392 -29.07 23.84 -37.84
C ASN A 392 -29.25 23.34 -36.41
N SER A 393 -28.37 23.77 -35.51
CA SER A 393 -28.40 23.39 -34.10
C SER A 393 -29.59 23.99 -33.33
N HIS A 394 -30.41 24.82 -33.98
CA HIS A 394 -31.54 25.56 -33.41
C HIS A 394 -31.20 26.27 -32.08
N PRO A 395 -30.13 27.08 -32.04
CA PRO A 395 -29.74 27.81 -30.84
C PRO A 395 -30.83 28.79 -30.36
N GLU A 396 -31.77 29.18 -31.22
CA GLU A 396 -32.96 29.95 -30.87
C GLU A 396 -33.90 29.23 -29.89
N TYR A 397 -33.81 27.90 -29.75
CA TYR A 397 -34.57 27.17 -28.73
C TYR A 397 -33.93 27.23 -27.34
N LEU A 398 -32.74 27.83 -27.21
CA LEU A 398 -32.12 28.13 -25.91
C LEU A 398 -32.68 29.40 -25.27
N VAL A 399 -33.54 30.14 -25.98
CA VAL A 399 -34.25 31.32 -25.47
C VAL A 399 -35.74 31.04 -25.38
N ASP A 400 -36.33 31.22 -24.19
CA ASP A 400 -37.76 30.98 -23.98
C ASP A 400 -38.62 31.99 -24.76
N ASN A 401 -39.72 31.52 -25.37
CA ASN A 401 -40.72 32.30 -26.10
C ASN A 401 -40.25 33.00 -27.39
N ASN A 402 -39.65 32.25 -28.31
CA ASN A 402 -39.68 32.60 -29.75
C ASN A 402 -40.87 31.94 -30.45
#